data_AF-A0A1M6F8U7-F1
#
_entry.id   AF-A0A1M6F8U7-F1
#
_cell.length_a   1.000
_cell.length_b   1.000
_cell.length_c   1.000
_cell.angle_alpha   90.00
_cell.angle_beta   90.00
_cell.angle_gamma   90.00
#
_symmetry.space_group_name_H-M   'P 1'
#
loop_
_entity.id
_entity.type
_entity.pdbx_description
1 polymer ?
#
loop_
_entity_poly.entity_id
_entity_poly.type
_entity_poly.pdbx_seq_one_letter_code
_entity_poly.pdbx_strand_id
1 'polypeptide(L)'
;MHRQRHERWKKLVEQIAQEYRALPASEKTWIAEQLQQVETLQQQLNQLFEQGNGLTSCADCLGDCCAKGHNHMTLANLLSYLQRNDLPPQPDFSRTCPFLGERGCLLPVTRRPYNCISFVCDIIEHSLTSSQVEEFYRCEQQLRVVYRQFAERYSGGGMTGLLLQSERLGNGPFLQRKNLPQD
;
A
#
# COMPACT_ATOMS: atom_id res chain seq x y z
N MET A 1 -23.15 7.44 5.70
CA MET A 1 -21.98 7.18 4.84
C MET A 1 -20.77 6.58 5.59
N HIS A 2 -20.30 7.15 6.71
CA HIS A 2 -19.11 6.63 7.43
C HIS A 2 -19.31 5.25 8.09
N ARG A 3 -20.45 4.99 8.74
CA ARG A 3 -20.77 3.68 9.35
C ARG A 3 -20.75 2.54 8.32
N GLN A 4 -21.35 2.76 7.16
CA GLN A 4 -21.35 1.80 6.05
C GLN A 4 -19.93 1.49 5.54
N ARG A 5 -19.03 2.47 5.50
CA ARG A 5 -17.62 2.25 5.12
C ARG A 5 -16.86 1.42 6.15
N HIS A 6 -17.09 1.64 7.45
CA HIS A 6 -16.50 0.81 8.51
C HIS A 6 -16.98 -0.64 8.43
N GLU A 7 -18.28 -0.86 8.26
CA GLU A 7 -18.85 -2.21 8.14
C GLU A 7 -18.31 -2.93 6.90
N ARG A 8 -18.23 -2.23 5.76
CA ARG A 8 -17.61 -2.76 4.53
C ARG A 8 -16.14 -3.09 4.76
N TRP A 9 -15.37 -2.20 5.38
CA TRP A 9 -13.97 -2.44 5.70
C TRP A 9 -13.77 -3.70 6.54
N LYS A 10 -14.54 -3.85 7.62
CA LYS A 10 -14.46 -5.02 8.50
C LYS A 10 -14.73 -6.32 7.74
N LYS A 11 -15.80 -6.35 6.94
CA LYS A 11 -16.14 -7.52 6.10
C LYS A 11 -15.03 -7.86 5.11
N LEU A 12 -14.43 -6.84 4.47
CA LEU A 12 -13.33 -7.05 3.52
C LEU A 12 -12.09 -7.63 4.19
N VAL A 13 -11.70 -7.10 5.35
CA VAL A 13 -10.56 -7.61 6.11
C VAL A 13 -10.81 -9.06 6.54
N GLU A 14 -12.01 -9.37 7.04
CA GLU A 14 -12.40 -10.73 7.42
C GLU A 14 -12.38 -11.71 6.23
N GLN A 15 -12.95 -11.30 5.09
CA GLN A 15 -12.95 -12.09 3.86
C GLN A 15 -11.52 -12.39 3.41
N ILE A 16 -10.67 -11.36 3.26
CA ILE A 16 -9.30 -11.52 2.77
C ILE A 16 -8.47 -12.37 3.76
N ALA A 17 -8.70 -12.23 5.07
CA ALA A 17 -8.05 -13.07 6.07
C ALA A 17 -8.48 -14.55 5.97
N GLN A 18 -9.74 -14.83 5.65
CA GLN A 18 -10.20 -16.20 5.38
C GLN A 18 -9.59 -16.77 4.10
N GLU A 19 -9.61 -15.99 3.01
CA GLU A 19 -9.00 -16.38 1.74
C GLU A 19 -7.49 -16.65 1.90
N TYR A 20 -6.76 -15.76 2.59
CA TYR A 20 -5.34 -15.93 2.85
C TYR A 20 -5.04 -17.19 3.67
N ARG A 21 -5.85 -17.48 4.70
CA ARG A 21 -5.69 -18.71 5.50
C ARG A 21 -5.88 -19.96 4.65
N ALA A 22 -6.82 -19.95 3.71
CA ALA A 22 -7.12 -21.05 2.81
C ALA A 22 -6.08 -21.23 1.68
N LEU A 23 -5.17 -20.26 1.46
CA LEU A 23 -4.15 -20.39 0.42
C LEU A 23 -3.18 -21.55 0.69
N PRO A 24 -2.73 -22.24 -0.37
CA PRO A 24 -1.63 -23.20 -0.30
C PRO A 24 -0.35 -22.57 0.25
N ALA A 25 0.52 -23.38 0.86
CA ALA A 25 1.80 -22.93 1.39
C ALA A 25 2.67 -22.25 0.31
N SER A 26 2.68 -22.78 -0.93
CA SER A 26 3.43 -22.19 -2.04
C SER A 26 2.99 -20.76 -2.37
N GLU A 27 1.68 -20.46 -2.32
CA GLU A 27 1.16 -19.12 -2.54
C GLU A 27 1.54 -18.19 -1.37
N LYS A 28 1.50 -18.68 -0.13
CA LYS A 28 1.94 -17.90 1.04
C LYS A 28 3.42 -17.58 0.99
N THR A 29 4.27 -18.51 0.55
CA THR A 29 5.71 -18.30 0.34
C THR A 29 5.94 -17.25 -0.75
N TRP A 30 5.25 -17.36 -1.89
CA TRP A 30 5.37 -16.35 -2.96
C TRP A 30 4.97 -14.96 -2.47
N ILE A 31 3.84 -14.84 -1.74
CA ILE A 31 3.40 -13.58 -1.13
C ILE A 31 4.48 -13.03 -0.20
N ALA A 32 5.05 -13.88 0.66
CA ALA A 32 6.09 -13.49 1.61
C ALA A 32 7.33 -12.90 0.92
N GLU A 33 7.79 -13.53 -0.15
CA GLU A 33 8.95 -13.07 -0.94
C GLU A 33 8.68 -11.71 -1.60
N GLN A 34 7.49 -11.51 -2.17
CA GLN A 34 7.14 -10.23 -2.79
C GLN A 34 6.99 -9.13 -1.73
N LEU A 35 6.37 -9.44 -0.59
CA LEU A 35 6.23 -8.48 0.50
C LEU A 35 7.58 -8.11 1.12
N GLN A 36 8.53 -9.04 1.21
CA GLN A 36 9.87 -8.72 1.66
C GLN A 36 10.57 -7.72 0.72
N GLN A 37 10.40 -7.86 -0.60
CA GLN A 37 10.92 -6.90 -1.57
C GLN A 37 10.24 -5.52 -1.44
N VAL A 38 8.91 -5.51 -1.29
CA VAL A 38 8.13 -4.30 -1.04
C VAL A 38 8.66 -3.57 0.19
N GLU A 39 8.87 -4.27 1.31
CA GLU A 39 9.34 -3.66 2.55
C GLU A 39 10.73 -3.03 2.41
N THR A 40 11.66 -3.74 1.76
CA THR A 40 13.01 -3.23 1.49
C THR A 40 12.97 -1.96 0.65
N LEU A 41 12.21 -1.97 -0.45
CA LEU A 41 12.08 -0.82 -1.35
C LEU A 41 11.39 0.36 -0.65
N GLN A 42 10.38 0.11 0.19
CA GLN A 42 9.70 1.15 0.95
C GLN A 42 10.62 1.79 2.00
N GLN A 43 11.53 1.03 2.61
CA GLN A 43 12.55 1.57 3.51
C GLN A 43 13.55 2.44 2.74
N GLN A 44 14.02 2.00 1.57
CA GLN A 44 14.93 2.78 0.73
C GLN A 44 14.30 4.10 0.28
N LEU A 45 13.06 4.06 -0.20
CA LEU A 45 12.31 5.28 -0.56
C LEU A 45 12.15 6.23 0.62
N ASN A 46 11.89 5.70 1.83
CA ASN A 46 11.79 6.53 3.03
C ASN A 46 13.13 7.16 3.44
N GLN A 47 14.23 6.44 3.30
CA GLN A 47 15.56 6.99 3.57
C GLN A 47 15.87 8.16 2.64
N LEU A 48 15.54 8.04 1.35
CA LEU A 48 15.69 9.14 0.38
C LEU A 48 14.77 10.31 0.74
N PHE A 49 13.51 10.02 1.10
CA PHE A 49 12.57 11.05 1.57
C PHE A 49 13.12 11.82 2.79
N GLU A 50 13.71 11.12 3.77
CA GLU A 50 14.32 11.76 4.95
C GLU A 50 15.57 12.58 4.58
N GLN A 51 16.40 12.07 3.67
CA GLN A 51 17.58 12.79 3.15
C GLN A 51 17.21 14.08 2.41
N GLY A 52 16.06 14.09 1.72
CA GLY A 52 15.48 15.28 1.07
C GLY A 52 14.72 16.21 2.02
N ASN A 53 14.95 16.12 3.34
CA ASN A 53 14.26 16.88 4.38
C ASN A 53 12.73 16.70 4.39
N GLY A 54 12.24 15.54 3.94
CA GLY A 54 10.81 15.30 3.76
C GLY A 54 9.96 15.50 5.01
N LEU A 55 10.47 15.19 6.20
CA LEU A 55 9.74 15.39 7.46
C LEU A 55 9.44 16.88 7.73
N THR A 56 10.44 17.74 7.56
CA THR A 56 10.29 19.20 7.74
C THR A 56 9.40 19.77 6.64
N SER A 57 9.69 19.44 5.37
CA SER A 57 8.92 19.92 4.22
C SER A 57 7.43 19.53 4.30
N CYS A 58 7.13 18.33 4.78
CA CYS A 58 5.74 17.89 4.98
C CYS A 58 5.06 18.57 6.18
N ALA A 59 5.79 18.90 7.24
CA ALA A 59 5.24 19.67 8.35
C ALA A 59 4.85 21.09 7.92
N ASP A 60 5.67 21.71 7.08
CA ASP A 60 5.43 23.07 6.56
C ASP A 60 4.19 23.13 5.66
N CYS A 61 3.96 22.12 4.82
CA CYS A 61 2.76 22.02 3.98
C CYS A 61 1.59 21.26 4.63
N LEU A 62 1.69 20.95 5.93
CA LEU A 62 0.71 20.20 6.71
C LEU A 62 0.26 18.87 6.06
N GLY A 63 1.12 18.28 5.24
CA GLY A 63 0.83 17.05 4.52
C GLY A 63 -0.31 17.18 3.53
N ASP A 64 -0.41 18.29 2.77
CA ASP A 64 -1.43 18.51 1.73
C ASP A 64 -1.66 17.30 0.81
N CYS A 65 -0.60 16.56 0.46
CA CYS A 65 -0.71 15.33 -0.32
C CYS A 65 -1.50 14.22 0.42
N CYS A 66 -1.29 14.07 1.73
CA CYS A 66 -2.03 13.16 2.59
C CYS A 66 -3.45 13.67 2.87
N ALA A 67 -3.63 14.99 2.99
CA ALA A 67 -4.91 15.63 3.24
C ALA A 67 -5.89 15.47 2.07
N LYS A 68 -5.39 15.25 0.84
CA LYS A 68 -6.25 14.95 -0.32
C LYS A 68 -6.78 13.51 -0.32
N GLY A 69 -6.21 12.58 0.48
CA GLY A 69 -6.83 11.29 0.80
C GLY A 69 -7.04 10.30 -0.35
N HIS A 70 -6.28 10.43 -1.45
CA HIS A 70 -6.50 9.60 -2.66
C HIS A 70 -5.98 8.15 -2.53
N ASN A 71 -5.18 7.87 -1.51
CA ASN A 71 -4.40 6.65 -1.43
C ASN A 71 -4.90 5.74 -0.31
N HIS A 72 -5.51 4.64 -0.73
CA HIS A 72 -6.13 3.67 0.15
C HIS A 72 -5.31 2.39 0.21
N MET A 73 -5.38 1.71 1.35
CA MET A 73 -4.77 0.41 1.57
C MET A 73 -5.14 -0.56 0.45
N THR A 74 -4.13 -1.18 -0.17
CA THR A 74 -4.27 -2.19 -1.23
C THR A 74 -4.23 -3.60 -0.64
N LEU A 75 -4.44 -4.61 -1.49
CA LEU A 75 -4.34 -6.01 -1.09
C LEU A 75 -2.94 -6.34 -0.54
N ALA A 76 -1.87 -5.93 -1.22
CA ALA A 76 -0.49 -6.19 -0.77
C ALA A 76 -0.23 -5.61 0.63
N ASN A 77 -0.75 -4.41 0.92
CA ASN A 77 -0.60 -3.80 2.23
C ASN A 77 -1.30 -4.63 3.32
N LEU A 78 -2.54 -5.10 3.08
CA LEU A 78 -3.25 -5.93 4.05
C LEU A 78 -2.56 -7.28 4.25
N LEU A 79 -2.07 -7.92 3.19
CA LEU A 79 -1.32 -9.17 3.27
C LEU A 79 -0.07 -9.06 4.15
N SER A 80 0.60 -7.90 4.16
CA SER A 80 1.77 -7.65 5.03
C SER A 80 1.44 -7.72 6.53
N TYR A 81 0.21 -7.40 6.94
CA TYR A 81 -0.27 -7.59 8.30
C TYR A 81 -0.65 -9.05 8.55
N LEU A 82 -1.44 -9.64 7.65
CA LEU A 82 -1.95 -11.00 7.81
C LEU A 82 -0.85 -12.06 7.86
N GLN A 83 0.23 -11.90 7.07
CA GLN A 83 1.39 -12.79 7.12
C GLN A 83 2.05 -12.84 8.51
N ARG A 84 1.93 -11.76 9.29
CA ARG A 84 2.51 -11.62 10.63
C ARG A 84 1.52 -11.96 11.74
N ASN A 85 0.33 -12.47 11.40
CA ASN A 85 -0.79 -12.62 12.31
C ASN A 85 -1.16 -11.29 13.01
N ASP A 86 -1.02 -10.18 12.30
CA ASP A 86 -1.32 -8.83 12.77
C ASP A 86 -2.55 -8.26 12.05
N LEU A 87 -3.10 -7.16 12.56
CA LEU A 87 -4.22 -6.43 11.97
C LEU A 87 -3.80 -5.01 11.59
N PRO A 88 -4.32 -4.46 10.48
CA PRO A 88 -4.09 -3.06 10.17
C PRO A 88 -4.71 -2.16 11.26
N PRO A 89 -4.18 -0.93 11.45
CA PRO A 89 -4.83 0.07 12.28
C PRO A 89 -6.29 0.30 11.88
N GLN A 90 -7.15 0.62 12.84
CA GLN A 90 -8.54 0.94 12.55
C GLN A 90 -8.62 2.24 11.73
N PRO A 91 -9.21 2.22 10.53
CA PRO A 91 -9.35 3.42 9.72
C PRO A 91 -10.41 4.35 10.30
N ASP A 92 -10.14 5.65 10.33
CA ASP A 92 -11.11 6.69 10.64
C ASP A 92 -11.67 7.29 9.35
N PHE A 93 -12.78 6.73 8.86
CA PHE A 93 -13.40 7.22 7.62
C PHE A 93 -14.03 8.62 7.73
N SER A 94 -14.02 9.28 8.89
CA SER A 94 -14.42 10.69 9.01
C SER A 94 -13.34 11.65 8.46
N ARG A 95 -12.08 11.21 8.42
CA ARG A 95 -10.94 11.95 7.88
C ARG A 95 -10.83 11.75 6.36
N THR A 96 -10.14 12.68 5.69
CA THR A 96 -9.89 12.55 4.25
C THR A 96 -9.00 11.36 3.94
N CYS A 97 -7.89 11.20 4.68
CA CYS A 97 -7.12 9.96 4.72
C CYS A 97 -7.52 9.14 5.97
N PRO A 98 -8.09 7.93 5.83
CA PRO A 98 -8.54 7.14 6.98
C PRO A 98 -7.41 6.67 7.92
N PHE A 99 -6.16 6.72 7.46
CA PHE A 99 -4.99 6.30 8.24
C PHE A 99 -4.13 7.47 8.70
N LEU A 100 -4.59 8.71 8.56
CA LEU A 100 -3.88 9.88 9.09
C LEU A 100 -4.30 10.12 10.54
N GLY A 101 -3.41 9.87 11.49
CA GLY A 101 -3.60 10.16 12.91
C GLY A 101 -3.11 11.57 13.28
N GLU A 102 -3.20 11.94 14.55
CA GLU A 102 -2.76 13.26 15.07
C GLU A 102 -1.25 13.48 14.96
N ARG A 103 -0.47 12.39 15.02
CA ARG A 103 1.00 12.42 14.96
C ARG A 103 1.53 11.92 13.60
N GLY A 104 0.70 11.96 12.56
CA GLY A 104 1.04 11.48 11.22
C GLY A 104 0.39 10.14 10.87
N CYS A 105 0.91 9.49 9.83
CA CYS A 105 0.31 8.25 9.30
C CYS A 105 0.39 7.10 10.31
N LEU A 106 -0.73 6.43 10.53
CA LEU A 106 -0.85 5.24 11.39
C LEU A 106 -0.18 4.01 10.75
N LEU A 107 0.05 4.02 9.45
CA LEU A 107 0.73 2.93 8.74
C LEU A 107 2.25 3.11 8.86
N PRO A 108 2.98 2.09 9.33
CA PRO A 108 4.44 2.12 9.29
C PRO A 108 4.90 2.19 7.84
N VAL A 109 6.06 2.81 7.63
CA VAL A 109 6.66 3.05 6.30
C VAL A 109 6.59 1.81 5.40
N THR A 110 6.94 0.65 5.93
CA THR A 110 6.98 -0.66 5.24
C THR A 110 5.62 -1.20 4.82
N ARG A 111 4.52 -0.59 5.25
CA ARG A 111 3.14 -1.03 4.96
C ARG A 111 2.26 0.08 4.39
N ARG A 112 2.86 1.22 4.03
CA ARG A 112 2.16 2.32 3.36
C ARG A 112 1.77 1.89 1.93
N PRO A 113 0.62 2.34 1.41
CA PRO A 113 0.26 2.11 0.02
C PRO A 113 1.33 2.65 -0.93
N TYR A 114 1.48 2.01 -2.08
CA TYR A 114 2.44 2.41 -3.12
C TYR A 114 2.46 3.92 -3.37
N ASN A 115 1.31 4.52 -3.72
CA ASN A 115 1.25 5.96 -4.01
C ASN A 115 1.63 6.86 -2.81
N CYS A 116 1.52 6.37 -1.58
CA CYS A 116 1.91 7.15 -0.38
C CYS A 116 3.42 7.18 -0.17
N ILE A 117 4.13 6.14 -0.63
CA ILE A 117 5.57 5.98 -0.38
C ILE A 117 6.40 6.30 -1.64
N SER A 118 5.80 6.21 -2.83
CA SER A 118 6.44 6.49 -4.10
C SER A 118 6.25 7.92 -4.60
N PHE A 119 5.62 8.79 -3.80
CA PHE A 119 5.44 10.20 -4.14
C PHE A 119 6.55 11.04 -3.49
N VAL A 120 7.22 11.85 -4.30
CA VAL A 120 8.14 12.90 -3.89
C VAL A 120 7.66 14.20 -4.52
N CYS A 121 7.60 15.29 -3.76
CA CYS A 121 7.25 16.61 -4.30
C CYS A 121 8.51 17.38 -4.72
N ASP A 122 8.33 18.38 -5.58
CA ASP A 122 9.42 19.20 -6.12
C ASP A 122 10.35 19.77 -5.03
N ILE A 123 9.81 20.17 -3.87
CA ILE A 123 10.60 20.69 -2.74
C ILE A 123 11.59 19.64 -2.22
N ILE A 124 11.12 18.41 -2.03
CA ILE A 124 11.92 17.30 -1.51
C ILE A 124 12.89 16.84 -2.61
N GLU A 125 12.41 16.71 -3.84
CA GLU A 125 13.22 16.27 -4.98
C GLU A 125 14.38 17.24 -5.26
N HIS A 126 14.14 18.55 -5.24
CA HIS A 126 15.20 19.56 -5.39
C HIS A 126 16.20 19.58 -4.23
N SER A 127 15.86 18.99 -3.08
CA SER A 127 16.76 18.86 -1.93
C SER A 127 17.67 17.63 -2.03
N LEU A 128 17.44 16.74 -3.01
CA LEU A 128 18.24 15.55 -3.26
C LEU A 128 19.38 15.84 -4.25
N THR A 129 20.46 15.08 -4.14
CA THR A 129 21.49 15.03 -5.19
C THR A 129 20.96 14.30 -6.41
N SER A 130 21.58 14.51 -7.58
CA SER A 130 21.21 13.79 -8.81
C SER A 130 21.24 12.26 -8.64
N SER A 131 22.24 11.73 -7.93
CA SER A 131 22.34 10.30 -7.65
C SER A 131 21.22 9.78 -6.74
N GLN A 132 20.76 10.58 -5.78
CA GLN A 132 19.64 10.23 -4.91
C GLN A 132 18.30 10.27 -5.67
N VAL A 133 18.14 11.22 -6.59
CA VAL A 133 16.97 11.28 -7.48
C VAL A 133 16.91 10.05 -8.40
N GLU A 134 18.03 9.70 -9.03
CA GLU A 134 18.14 8.48 -9.85
C GLU A 134 17.78 7.23 -9.04
N GLU A 135 18.32 7.12 -7.82
CA GLU A 135 18.03 6.00 -6.91
C GLU A 135 16.56 5.96 -6.49
N PHE A 136 15.92 7.12 -6.25
CA PHE A 136 14.50 7.20 -5.93
C PHE A 136 13.65 6.61 -7.05
N TYR A 137 13.85 7.07 -8.29
CA TYR A 137 13.09 6.57 -9.44
C TYR A 137 13.41 5.10 -9.75
N ARG A 138 14.64 4.65 -9.52
CA ARG A 138 14.98 3.22 -9.63
C ARG A 138 14.20 2.37 -8.63
N CYS A 139 14.15 2.79 -7.37
CA CYS A 139 13.39 2.10 -6.32
C CYS A 139 11.89 2.13 -6.59
N GLU A 140 11.36 3.26 -7.04
CA GLU A 140 9.95 3.42 -7.41
C GLU A 140 9.54 2.47 -8.53
N GLN A 141 10.35 2.37 -9.58
CA GLN A 141 10.10 1.48 -10.71
C GLN A 141 10.11 0.01 -10.29
N GLN A 142 11.08 -0.37 -9.44
CA GLN A 142 11.14 -1.72 -8.88
C GLN A 142 9.92 -2.02 -8.01
N LEU A 143 9.48 -1.07 -7.19
CA LEU A 143 8.29 -1.23 -6.36
C LEU A 143 7.05 -1.41 -7.24
N ARG A 144 6.92 -0.60 -8.29
CA ARG A 144 5.83 -0.71 -9.28
C ARG A 144 5.79 -2.10 -9.93
N VAL A 145 6.95 -2.68 -10.27
CA VAL A 145 7.04 -4.04 -10.81
C VAL A 145 6.45 -5.06 -9.83
N VAL A 146 6.85 -5.01 -8.55
CA VAL A 146 6.34 -5.97 -7.56
C VAL A 146 4.83 -5.84 -7.37
N TYR A 147 4.29 -4.62 -7.32
CA TYR A 147 2.84 -4.41 -7.25
C TYR A 147 2.11 -4.91 -8.51
N ARG A 148 2.70 -4.79 -9.70
CA ARG A 148 2.12 -5.37 -10.93
C ARG A 148 2.05 -6.89 -10.87
N GLN A 149 3.06 -7.55 -10.29
CA GLN A 149 3.02 -9.00 -10.13
C GLN A 149 1.86 -9.45 -9.25
N PHE A 150 1.51 -8.71 -8.19
CA PHE A 150 0.26 -8.96 -7.45
C PHE A 150 -0.97 -8.79 -8.34
N ALA A 151 -1.03 -7.71 -9.13
CA ALA A 151 -2.15 -7.41 -10.01
C ALA A 151 -2.34 -8.45 -11.12
N GLU A 152 -1.26 -9.01 -11.62
CA GLU A 152 -1.26 -10.11 -12.60
C GLU A 152 -1.64 -11.43 -11.95
N ARG A 153 -1.18 -11.67 -10.72
CA ARG A 153 -1.40 -12.93 -10.01
C ARG A 153 -2.80 -13.08 -9.47
N TYR A 154 -3.38 -12.04 -8.86
CA TYR A 154 -4.63 -12.11 -8.11
C TYR A 154 -5.68 -11.11 -8.61
N SER A 155 -6.96 -11.53 -8.62
CA SER A 155 -8.12 -10.69 -8.97
C SER A 155 -8.15 -9.36 -8.19
N GLY A 156 -7.82 -9.39 -6.91
CA GLY A 156 -7.75 -8.24 -6.02
C GLY A 156 -6.40 -7.52 -5.96
N GLY A 157 -5.38 -7.98 -6.68
CA GLY A 157 -4.00 -7.51 -6.54
C GLY A 157 -3.69 -6.15 -7.16
N GLY A 158 -4.69 -5.42 -7.65
CA GLY A 158 -4.49 -4.10 -8.25
C GLY A 158 -3.92 -3.07 -7.26
N MET A 159 -3.29 -2.03 -7.79
CA MET A 159 -2.76 -0.88 -7.02
C MET A 159 -3.87 0.09 -6.55
N THR A 160 -5.13 -0.26 -6.77
CA THR A 160 -6.28 0.50 -6.29
C THR A 160 -6.63 0.08 -4.85
N GLY A 161 -7.13 1.02 -4.06
CA GLY A 161 -7.60 0.73 -2.70
C GLY A 161 -8.64 -0.39 -2.62
N LEU A 162 -8.60 -1.16 -1.54
CA LEU A 162 -9.46 -2.32 -1.30
C LEU A 162 -10.96 -2.03 -1.41
N LEU A 163 -11.42 -0.86 -0.94
CA LEU A 163 -12.84 -0.50 -1.04
C LEU A 163 -13.29 -0.35 -2.50
N LEU A 164 -12.51 0.35 -3.32
CA LEU A 164 -12.81 0.49 -4.75
C LEU A 164 -12.61 -0.83 -5.51
N GLN A 165 -11.59 -1.59 -5.13
CA GLN A 165 -11.34 -2.91 -5.72
C GLN A 165 -12.49 -3.88 -5.40
N SER A 166 -13.08 -3.80 -4.20
CA SER A 166 -14.27 -4.58 -3.85
C SER A 166 -15.47 -4.28 -4.73
N GLU A 167 -15.66 -3.01 -5.12
CA GLU A 167 -16.77 -2.62 -6.00
C GLU A 167 -16.60 -3.19 -7.41
N ARG A 168 -15.36 -3.25 -7.89
CA ARG A 168 -15.03 -3.85 -9.20
C ARG A 168 -15.17 -5.36 -9.22
N LEU A 169 -14.77 -6.03 -8.13
CA LEU A 169 -14.87 -7.49 -8.01
C LEU A 169 -16.29 -7.96 -7.66
N GLY A 170 -17.15 -7.07 -7.16
CA GLY A 170 -18.44 -7.43 -6.61
C GLY A 170 -18.28 -8.40 -5.43
N ASN A 171 -18.84 -9.61 -5.57
CA ASN A 171 -18.75 -10.67 -4.57
C ASN A 171 -17.62 -11.68 -4.86
N GLY A 172 -16.73 -11.39 -5.80
CA GLY A 172 -15.62 -12.27 -6.17
C GLY A 172 -14.50 -12.32 -5.11
N PRO A 173 -13.65 -13.36 -5.13
CA PRO A 173 -12.52 -13.47 -4.21
C PRO A 173 -11.38 -12.51 -4.59
N PHE A 174 -10.67 -11.98 -3.60
CA PHE A 174 -9.49 -11.14 -3.83
C PHE A 174 -8.27 -11.96 -4.22
N LEU A 175 -8.07 -13.12 -3.61
CA LEU A 175 -6.93 -14.00 -3.80
C LEU A 175 -7.20 -15.13 -4.80
N GLN A 176 -8.22 -14.97 -5.64
CA GLN A 176 -8.39 -15.84 -6.79
C GLN A 176 -7.25 -15.61 -7.79
N ARG A 177 -6.55 -16.68 -8.16
CA ARG A 177 -5.54 -16.62 -9.21
C ARG A 177 -6.22 -16.24 -10.53
N LYS A 178 -5.66 -15.26 -11.23
CA LYS A 178 -6.03 -15.02 -12.62
C LYS A 178 -5.44 -16.14 -13.46
N ASN A 179 -6.28 -16.83 -14.22
CA ASN A 179 -5.79 -17.67 -15.30
C ASN A 179 -5.26 -16.71 -16.36
N LEU A 180 -3.94 -16.64 -16.53
CA LEU A 180 -3.39 -16.05 -17.74
C LEU A 180 -3.85 -16.95 -18.90
N PRO A 181 -4.33 -16.38 -20.02
CA PRO A 181 -4.41 -17.17 -21.25
C PRO A 181 -3.03 -17.78 -21.49
N GLN A 182 -3.00 -19.10 -21.69
CA GLN A 182 -1.82 -19.74 -22.24
C GLN A 182 -1.80 -19.31 -23.71
N ASP A 183 -0.88 -18.38 -24.04
CA ASP A 183 -0.50 -18.13 -25.44
C ASP A 183 0.26 -19.35 -25.99
#